data_AF-M0M9E4-F1
#
_entry.id   AF-M0M9E4-F1
#
_cell.length_a   1.000
_cell.length_b   1.000
_cell.length_c   1.000
_cell.angle_alpha   90.00
_cell.angle_beta   90.00
_cell.angle_gamma   90.00
#
_symmetry.space_group_name_H-M   'P 1'
#
loop_
_entity.id
_entity.type
_entity.pdbx_description
1 polymer ?
#
loop_
_entity_poly.entity_id
_entity_poly.type
_entity_poly.pdbx_seq_one_letter_code
_entity_poly.pdbx_strand_id
1 'polypeptide(L)'
;MSLDIIQSDLVSGSEYNISDLYDDDQVEDAIRSISNDRLRSVDDLIDVLQLLIPREDIDLSVDFGIEKRGIVEKLEEEYGFEDTSVYFYFSFNFFEEDLSNVSPENFKREYLSEEDRLVFVIYDFDSIAYNGDFAITGLSSIDQISEWPRSRRAAWKNLMDSVARQSLIENISDVYLPPSFFKFDPQSTGEEAEQIETLFKRHAVLFSMLSITSSAQQDGTMWGLQISGKQLIEGGIQVFSEEVAVRNADGSDETFRIEQLDIENFRSLFEWTYIEGSEPETRMPIVRNVATLFAQNLSDVVANISEIHGSTKSNYQYYVEQTTDDFFEFRQELIDSVFETNSRFSDLRSQLIDGLSRDMFRTIAFVIALGATIYYRLPASVDSTTAFTFLLSLVSVYGLVVLRRVRGIHEQLDRLVNDRMSSVDFYSKFFDESEREDLQLERGVEGSPLQRFFDFLGWTRGEFAFEYTLAYDLFIYYLLVAAILVGTALGLIDLHICNLVDWFPT
;
A
#
# COMPACT_ATOMS: atom_id res chain seq x y z
N MET A 1 -51.24 5.03 -60.42
CA MET A 1 -51.37 3.57 -60.30
C MET A 1 -51.60 3.28 -58.84
N SER A 2 -52.75 2.71 -58.50
CA SER A 2 -53.11 2.33 -57.13
C SER A 2 -52.25 1.14 -56.71
N LEU A 3 -51.57 1.26 -55.57
CA LEU A 3 -51.05 0.11 -54.84
C LEU A 3 -52.27 -0.58 -54.24
N ASP A 4 -52.70 -1.68 -54.85
CA ASP A 4 -53.64 -2.60 -54.22
C ASP A 4 -52.93 -3.25 -53.04
N ILE A 5 -53.30 -2.81 -51.83
CA ILE A 5 -52.89 -3.45 -50.59
C ILE A 5 -53.70 -4.74 -50.49
N ILE A 6 -53.03 -5.88 -50.66
CA ILE A 6 -53.61 -7.19 -50.36
C ILE A 6 -53.64 -7.32 -48.84
N GLN A 7 -54.79 -7.05 -48.24
CA GLN A 7 -55.08 -7.39 -46.85
C GLN A 7 -55.56 -8.84 -46.80
N SER A 8 -54.80 -9.73 -46.16
CA SER A 8 -55.28 -11.07 -45.83
C SER A 8 -56.02 -11.02 -44.49
N ASP A 9 -57.32 -11.31 -44.54
CA ASP A 9 -58.10 -11.56 -43.33
C ASP A 9 -57.70 -12.93 -42.77
N LEU A 10 -57.18 -12.93 -41.53
CA LEU A 10 -56.88 -14.16 -40.79
C LEU A 10 -58.19 -14.81 -40.36
N VAL A 11 -58.72 -15.69 -41.21
CA VAL A 11 -59.89 -16.51 -40.89
C VAL A 11 -59.45 -17.62 -39.95
N SER A 12 -59.71 -17.44 -38.65
CA SER A 12 -59.55 -18.50 -37.66
C SER A 12 -60.60 -19.59 -37.91
N GLY A 13 -60.19 -20.77 -38.35
CA GLY A 13 -61.01 -21.98 -38.26
C GLY A 13 -61.11 -22.82 -39.52
N SER A 14 -60.03 -23.53 -39.84
CA SER A 14 -59.96 -24.90 -40.36
C SER A 14 -58.53 -25.11 -40.83
N GLU A 15 -57.86 -26.19 -40.42
CA GLU A 15 -56.60 -26.62 -41.01
C GLU A 15 -56.78 -26.71 -42.54
N TYR A 16 -56.29 -25.71 -43.27
CA TYR A 16 -56.11 -25.85 -44.71
C TYR A 16 -54.97 -26.84 -44.89
N ASN A 17 -55.30 -28.04 -45.35
CA ASN A 17 -54.30 -29.01 -45.73
C ASN A 17 -53.67 -28.54 -47.05
N ILE A 18 -52.45 -28.00 -46.99
CA ILE A 18 -51.70 -27.48 -48.16
C ILE A 18 -51.62 -28.52 -49.29
N SER A 19 -51.68 -29.80 -48.93
CA SER A 19 -51.71 -30.98 -49.82
C SER A 19 -52.86 -30.98 -50.82
N ASP A 20 -53.96 -30.27 -50.55
CA ASP A 20 -55.12 -30.23 -51.46
C ASP A 20 -55.02 -29.09 -52.51
N LEU A 21 -54.04 -28.20 -52.38
CA LEU A 21 -53.88 -26.99 -53.20
C LEU A 21 -52.75 -27.10 -54.24
N TYR A 22 -51.79 -28.00 -54.04
CA TYR A 22 -50.64 -28.18 -54.92
C TYR A 22 -50.45 -29.67 -55.22
N ASP A 23 -50.40 -30.03 -56.51
CA ASP A 23 -50.20 -31.42 -56.98
C ASP A 23 -48.73 -31.87 -56.95
N ASP A 24 -47.80 -31.00 -56.53
CA ASP A 24 -46.36 -31.25 -56.50
C ASP A 24 -45.85 -31.30 -55.06
N ASP A 25 -45.47 -32.51 -54.63
CA ASP A 25 -44.92 -32.80 -53.30
C ASP A 25 -43.72 -31.90 -52.96
N GLN A 26 -42.94 -31.47 -53.96
CA GLN A 26 -41.78 -30.58 -53.75
C GLN A 26 -42.20 -29.14 -53.43
N VAL A 27 -43.30 -28.68 -54.01
CA VAL A 27 -43.87 -27.35 -53.74
C VAL A 27 -44.52 -27.32 -52.36
N GLU A 28 -45.19 -28.41 -51.95
CA GLU A 28 -45.74 -28.54 -50.60
C GLU A 28 -44.63 -28.53 -49.53
N ASP A 29 -43.55 -29.31 -49.73
CA ASP A 29 -42.41 -29.34 -48.81
C ASP A 29 -41.67 -27.99 -48.73
N ALA A 30 -41.56 -27.28 -49.86
CA ALA A 30 -41.00 -25.93 -49.91
C ALA A 30 -41.82 -24.91 -49.09
N ILE A 31 -43.15 -24.91 -49.25
CA ILE A 31 -44.05 -24.03 -48.47
C ILE A 31 -44.02 -24.39 -46.98
N ARG A 32 -44.00 -25.68 -46.63
CA ARG A 32 -43.85 -26.13 -45.24
C ARG A 32 -42.49 -25.78 -44.64
N SER A 33 -41.44 -25.71 -45.45
CA SER A 33 -40.11 -25.32 -44.98
C SER A 33 -40.05 -23.83 -44.67
N ILE A 34 -40.70 -22.98 -45.47
CA ILE A 34 -40.91 -21.55 -45.15
C ILE A 34 -41.81 -21.38 -43.93
N SER A 35 -42.96 -22.06 -43.86
CA SER A 35 -43.95 -21.82 -42.80
C SER A 35 -43.49 -22.28 -41.41
N ASN A 36 -42.50 -23.19 -41.35
CA ASN A 36 -41.99 -23.76 -40.10
C ASN A 36 -40.57 -23.28 -39.75
N ASP A 37 -40.06 -22.21 -40.39
CA ASP A 37 -38.70 -21.68 -40.18
C ASP A 37 -37.61 -22.76 -40.27
N ARG A 38 -37.74 -23.68 -41.25
CA ARG A 38 -36.77 -24.78 -41.43
C ARG A 38 -35.63 -24.46 -42.38
N LEU A 39 -35.67 -23.30 -43.04
CA LEU A 39 -34.62 -22.84 -43.96
C LEU A 39 -33.38 -22.44 -43.15
N ARG A 40 -32.22 -23.03 -43.46
CA ARG A 40 -30.98 -22.82 -42.68
C ARG A 40 -29.88 -22.13 -43.47
N SER A 41 -30.04 -21.99 -44.79
CA SER A 41 -29.07 -21.32 -45.65
C SER A 41 -29.77 -20.46 -46.70
N VAL A 42 -29.01 -19.52 -47.28
CA VAL A 42 -29.47 -18.72 -48.43
C VAL A 42 -29.72 -19.61 -49.64
N ASP A 43 -28.91 -20.66 -49.81
CA ASP A 43 -29.10 -21.64 -50.87
C ASP A 43 -30.41 -22.41 -50.68
N ASP A 44 -30.76 -22.82 -49.45
CA ASP A 44 -32.04 -23.46 -49.14
C ASP A 44 -33.22 -22.54 -49.48
N LEU A 45 -33.10 -21.24 -49.17
CA LEU A 45 -34.10 -20.23 -49.47
C LEU A 45 -34.25 -20.04 -50.98
N ILE A 46 -33.15 -19.96 -51.73
CA ILE A 46 -33.15 -19.83 -53.19
C ILE A 46 -33.75 -21.07 -53.83
N ASP A 47 -33.34 -22.28 -53.43
CA ASP A 47 -33.85 -23.55 -53.94
C ASP A 47 -35.37 -23.66 -53.74
N VAL A 48 -35.85 -23.26 -52.56
CA VAL A 48 -37.28 -23.23 -52.23
C VAL A 48 -38.04 -22.18 -53.04
N LEU A 49 -37.48 -20.99 -53.23
CA LEU A 49 -38.13 -19.95 -54.03
C LEU A 49 -38.14 -20.26 -55.54
N GLN A 50 -37.11 -20.94 -56.05
CA GLN A 50 -37.05 -21.42 -57.45
C GLN A 50 -38.11 -22.48 -57.74
N LEU A 51 -38.40 -23.36 -56.78
CA LEU A 51 -39.51 -24.33 -56.88
C LEU A 51 -40.88 -23.63 -56.92
N LEU A 52 -41.03 -22.51 -56.20
CA LEU A 52 -42.28 -21.75 -56.12
C LEU A 52 -42.51 -20.82 -57.32
N ILE A 53 -41.45 -20.43 -58.04
CA ILE A 53 -41.52 -19.55 -59.20
C ILE A 53 -40.91 -20.27 -60.42
N PRO A 54 -41.59 -21.30 -60.96
CA PRO A 54 -41.02 -22.21 -61.97
C PRO A 54 -40.97 -21.61 -63.40
N ARG A 55 -41.00 -20.28 -63.55
CA ARG A 55 -41.12 -19.60 -64.85
C ARG A 55 -39.79 -18.98 -65.28
N GLU A 56 -39.20 -19.52 -66.36
CA GLU A 56 -37.94 -19.05 -66.98
C GLU A 56 -37.99 -17.57 -67.45
N ASP A 57 -39.19 -16.99 -67.51
CA ASP A 57 -39.46 -15.59 -67.89
C ASP A 57 -39.43 -14.60 -66.71
N ILE A 58 -39.16 -15.06 -65.47
CA ILE A 58 -39.12 -14.23 -64.25
C ILE A 58 -37.71 -14.29 -63.64
N ASP A 59 -37.06 -13.12 -63.56
CA ASP A 59 -35.78 -12.97 -62.85
C ASP A 59 -36.07 -12.82 -61.35
N LEU A 60 -35.63 -13.80 -60.55
CA LEU A 60 -35.83 -13.82 -59.10
C LEU A 60 -34.59 -13.23 -58.42
N SER A 61 -34.74 -12.03 -57.85
CA SER A 61 -33.77 -11.45 -56.94
C SER A 61 -34.31 -11.54 -55.52
N VAL A 62 -33.50 -12.10 -54.61
CA VAL A 62 -33.84 -12.27 -53.19
C VAL A 62 -32.94 -11.37 -52.38
N ASP A 63 -33.54 -10.33 -51.80
CA ASP A 63 -32.90 -9.48 -50.81
C ASP A 63 -33.33 -9.94 -49.42
N PHE A 64 -32.36 -10.19 -48.54
CA PHE A 64 -32.62 -10.50 -47.14
C PHE A 64 -31.79 -9.58 -46.24
N GLY A 65 -32.38 -9.22 -45.10
CA GLY A 65 -31.69 -8.48 -44.05
C GLY A 65 -31.40 -9.39 -42.88
N ILE A 66 -30.18 -9.35 -42.38
CA ILE A 66 -29.84 -10.01 -41.11
C ILE A 66 -29.88 -8.94 -40.03
N GLU A 67 -30.67 -9.19 -38.98
CA GLU A 67 -30.67 -8.30 -37.81
C GLU A 67 -29.34 -8.40 -37.07
N LYS A 68 -28.68 -7.26 -36.83
CA LYS A 68 -27.42 -7.17 -36.08
C LYS A 68 -27.51 -7.88 -34.72
N ARG A 69 -28.65 -7.79 -34.06
CA ARG A 69 -28.91 -8.44 -32.78
C ARG A 69 -28.80 -9.97 -32.87
N GLY A 70 -29.36 -10.58 -33.93
CA GLY A 70 -29.25 -12.02 -34.13
C GLY A 70 -27.82 -12.49 -34.38
N ILE A 71 -26.99 -11.65 -35.02
CA ILE A 71 -25.54 -11.94 -35.17
C ILE A 71 -24.85 -11.93 -33.82
N VAL A 72 -25.08 -10.89 -33.00
CA VAL A 72 -24.47 -10.77 -31.67
C VAL A 72 -24.87 -11.93 -30.76
N GLU A 73 -26.17 -12.26 -30.67
CA GLU A 73 -26.65 -13.40 -29.88
C GLU A 73 -26.00 -14.72 -30.31
N LYS A 74 -25.76 -14.89 -31.62
CA LYS A 74 -25.09 -16.08 -32.15
C LYS A 74 -23.60 -16.13 -31.77
N LEU A 75 -22.90 -14.99 -31.84
CA LEU A 75 -21.51 -14.89 -31.42
C LEU A 75 -21.35 -15.16 -29.92
N GLU A 76 -22.26 -14.64 -29.10
CA GLU A 76 -22.29 -14.89 -27.66
C GLU A 76 -22.48 -16.38 -27.34
N GLU A 77 -23.40 -17.06 -28.02
CA GLU A 77 -23.66 -18.50 -27.84
C GLU A 77 -22.46 -19.36 -28.29
N GLU A 78 -21.88 -19.06 -29.45
CA GLU A 78 -20.85 -19.90 -30.08
C GLU A 78 -19.49 -19.79 -29.38
N TYR A 79 -19.12 -18.58 -28.96
CA TYR A 79 -17.83 -18.27 -28.33
C TYR A 79 -17.92 -18.17 -26.79
N GLY A 80 -19.13 -18.19 -26.26
CA GLY A 80 -19.42 -18.08 -24.83
C GLY A 80 -18.98 -16.74 -24.25
N PHE A 81 -19.44 -15.66 -24.88
CA PHE A 81 -19.25 -14.27 -24.42
C PHE A 81 -20.38 -13.79 -23.48
N GLU A 82 -20.99 -14.69 -22.70
CA GLU A 82 -22.17 -14.39 -21.86
C GLU A 82 -21.96 -13.25 -20.84
N ASP A 83 -20.72 -12.99 -20.38
CA ASP A 83 -20.36 -11.91 -19.44
C ASP A 83 -19.49 -10.83 -20.13
N THR A 84 -19.78 -10.50 -21.38
CA THR A 84 -18.96 -9.60 -22.21
C THR A 84 -19.86 -8.81 -23.14
N SER A 85 -19.67 -7.49 -23.21
CA SER A 85 -20.40 -6.66 -24.16
C SER A 85 -19.86 -6.90 -25.57
N VAL A 86 -20.69 -7.48 -26.46
CA VAL A 86 -20.32 -7.80 -27.83
C VAL A 86 -20.99 -6.83 -28.81
N TYR A 87 -20.19 -6.21 -29.67
CA TYR A 87 -20.66 -5.28 -30.70
C TYR A 87 -20.17 -5.72 -32.07
N PHE A 88 -21.11 -5.82 -33.02
CA PHE A 88 -20.81 -6.25 -34.39
C PHE A 88 -20.84 -5.09 -35.40
N TYR A 89 -19.85 -5.00 -36.28
CA TYR A 89 -19.80 -4.04 -37.39
C TYR A 89 -19.54 -4.77 -38.71
N PHE A 90 -20.23 -4.35 -39.77
CA PHE A 90 -19.99 -4.90 -41.11
C PHE A 90 -18.76 -4.30 -41.79
N SER A 91 -18.39 -3.06 -41.44
CA SER A 91 -17.19 -2.42 -41.98
C SER A 91 -16.38 -1.65 -40.94
N PHE A 92 -15.05 -1.73 -41.04
CA PHE A 92 -14.10 -0.98 -40.22
C PHE A 92 -14.33 0.53 -40.31
N ASN A 93 -14.68 1.07 -41.48
CA ASN A 93 -14.96 2.50 -41.64
C ASN A 93 -16.17 2.96 -40.80
N PHE A 94 -17.22 2.13 -40.71
CA PHE A 94 -18.38 2.43 -39.87
C PHE A 94 -18.04 2.33 -38.38
N PHE A 95 -17.20 1.37 -38.01
CA PHE A 95 -16.66 1.27 -36.65
C PHE A 95 -15.84 2.52 -36.30
N GLU A 96 -14.97 2.97 -37.20
CA GLU A 96 -14.13 4.16 -37.03
C GLU A 96 -14.98 5.42 -36.85
N GLU A 97 -16.00 5.62 -37.70
CA GLU A 97 -16.92 6.76 -37.63
C GLU A 97 -17.72 6.76 -36.33
N ASP A 98 -18.28 5.61 -35.95
CA ASP A 98 -19.08 5.47 -34.73
C ASP A 98 -18.23 5.77 -33.48
N LEU A 99 -17.06 5.13 -33.38
CA LEU A 99 -16.14 5.34 -32.27
C LEU A 99 -15.65 6.79 -32.22
N SER A 100 -15.37 7.40 -33.37
CA SER A 100 -14.93 8.81 -33.46
C SER A 100 -15.98 9.79 -32.94
N ASN A 101 -17.27 9.46 -33.07
CA ASN A 101 -18.39 10.27 -32.56
C ASN A 101 -18.63 10.11 -31.05
N VAL A 102 -18.14 9.05 -30.43
CA VAL A 102 -18.28 8.82 -28.98
C VAL A 102 -17.17 9.52 -28.20
N SER A 103 -17.51 10.53 -27.40
CA SER A 103 -16.52 11.20 -26.56
C SER A 103 -15.96 10.24 -25.50
N PRO A 104 -14.69 10.42 -25.08
CA PRO A 104 -14.06 9.51 -24.11
C PRO A 104 -14.86 9.31 -22.82
N GLU A 105 -15.55 10.34 -22.35
CA GLU A 105 -16.35 10.30 -21.12
C GLU A 105 -17.59 9.42 -21.24
N ASN A 106 -18.10 9.24 -22.46
CA ASN A 106 -19.29 8.45 -22.74
C ASN A 106 -18.96 7.02 -23.15
N PHE A 107 -17.70 6.73 -23.51
CA PHE A 107 -17.26 5.42 -23.99
C PHE A 107 -17.71 4.27 -23.08
N LYS A 108 -17.46 4.39 -21.78
CA LYS A 108 -17.84 3.35 -20.80
C LYS A 108 -19.35 3.16 -20.71
N ARG A 109 -20.11 4.25 -20.71
CA ARG A 109 -21.58 4.20 -20.65
C ARG A 109 -22.18 3.55 -21.90
N GLU A 110 -21.61 3.85 -23.07
CA GLU A 110 -22.09 3.36 -24.35
C GLU A 110 -21.77 1.88 -24.58
N TYR A 111 -20.57 1.45 -24.18
CA TYR A 111 -20.03 0.14 -24.56
C TYR A 111 -19.77 -0.85 -23.41
N LEU A 112 -19.76 -0.41 -22.14
CA LEU A 112 -19.29 -1.22 -21.01
C LEU A 112 -20.13 -0.99 -19.72
N SER A 113 -21.43 -0.69 -19.87
CA SER A 113 -22.26 -0.27 -18.74
C SER A 113 -22.72 -1.41 -17.82
N GLU A 114 -22.93 -2.61 -18.37
CA GLU A 114 -23.40 -3.78 -17.60
C GLU A 114 -22.30 -4.83 -17.39
N GLU A 115 -21.40 -5.00 -18.35
CA GLU A 115 -20.37 -6.05 -18.35
C GLU A 115 -18.96 -5.53 -18.06
N ASP A 116 -18.06 -6.45 -17.71
CA ASP A 116 -16.69 -6.13 -17.30
C ASP A 116 -15.69 -6.11 -18.46
N ARG A 117 -16.11 -6.60 -19.62
CA ARG A 117 -15.29 -6.80 -20.83
C ARG A 117 -16.04 -6.36 -22.08
N LEU A 118 -15.27 -5.99 -23.10
CA LEU A 118 -15.78 -5.48 -24.35
C LEU A 118 -15.11 -6.16 -25.54
N VAL A 119 -15.90 -6.60 -26.51
CA VAL A 119 -15.43 -7.13 -27.79
C VAL A 119 -16.12 -6.41 -28.93
N PHE A 120 -15.33 -5.83 -29.83
CA PHE A 120 -15.78 -5.41 -31.15
C PHE A 120 -15.43 -6.49 -32.18
N VAL A 121 -16.45 -7.00 -32.87
CA VAL A 121 -16.30 -7.94 -33.99
C VAL A 121 -16.61 -7.20 -35.28
N ILE A 122 -15.66 -7.16 -36.20
CA ILE A 122 -15.76 -6.44 -37.46
C ILE A 122 -15.65 -7.44 -38.61
N TYR A 123 -16.63 -7.46 -39.51
CA TYR A 123 -16.70 -8.47 -40.57
C TYR A 123 -15.59 -8.35 -41.61
N ASP A 124 -15.28 -7.12 -42.07
CA ASP A 124 -14.27 -6.84 -43.09
C ASP A 124 -12.87 -6.54 -42.51
N PHE A 125 -12.64 -6.90 -41.25
CA PHE A 125 -11.38 -6.72 -40.57
C PHE A 125 -10.63 -8.05 -40.51
N ASP A 126 -9.36 -8.08 -40.92
CA ASP A 126 -8.57 -9.31 -41.01
C ASP A 126 -7.53 -9.44 -39.88
N SER A 127 -7.55 -8.51 -38.92
CA SER A 127 -6.61 -8.45 -37.82
C SER A 127 -7.28 -8.69 -36.46
N ILE A 128 -6.47 -8.64 -35.42
CA ILE A 128 -6.89 -8.76 -34.02
C ILE A 128 -6.03 -7.84 -33.16
N ALA A 129 -6.67 -7.08 -32.28
CA ALA A 129 -6.05 -6.27 -31.25
C ALA A 129 -6.76 -6.54 -29.94
N TYR A 130 -6.06 -7.04 -28.93
CA TYR A 130 -6.68 -7.40 -27.66
C TYR A 130 -5.74 -7.17 -26.48
N ASN A 131 -6.35 -7.10 -25.30
CA ASN A 131 -5.70 -7.23 -24.00
C ASN A 131 -6.57 -8.11 -23.09
N GLY A 132 -6.35 -8.07 -21.78
CA GLY A 132 -7.07 -8.90 -20.82
C GLY A 132 -8.57 -8.62 -20.67
N ASP A 133 -9.04 -7.41 -21.00
CA ASP A 133 -10.41 -6.94 -20.76
C ASP A 133 -11.09 -6.31 -22.00
N PHE A 134 -10.33 -6.01 -23.06
CA PHE A 134 -10.82 -5.34 -24.28
C PHE A 134 -10.23 -5.97 -25.55
N ALA A 135 -11.07 -6.27 -26.55
CA ALA A 135 -10.65 -6.80 -27.84
C ALA A 135 -11.41 -6.19 -29.02
N ILE A 136 -10.72 -6.17 -30.15
CA ILE A 136 -11.21 -5.82 -31.48
C ILE A 136 -10.71 -6.90 -32.43
N THR A 137 -11.61 -7.53 -33.17
CA THR A 137 -11.27 -8.69 -33.99
C THR A 137 -12.06 -8.78 -35.27
N GLY A 138 -11.45 -9.40 -36.27
CA GLY A 138 -12.12 -9.89 -37.45
C GLY A 138 -13.03 -11.07 -37.14
N LEU A 139 -14.15 -11.20 -37.83
CA LEU A 139 -14.96 -12.42 -37.74
C LEU A 139 -14.13 -13.67 -38.10
N SER A 140 -13.15 -13.54 -39.00
CA SER A 140 -12.23 -14.60 -39.39
C SER A 140 -11.22 -15.00 -38.30
N SER A 141 -10.99 -14.13 -37.31
CA SER A 141 -9.96 -14.28 -36.28
C SER A 141 -10.51 -14.42 -34.86
N ILE A 142 -11.85 -14.45 -34.72
CA ILE A 142 -12.55 -14.47 -33.43
C ILE A 142 -12.21 -15.71 -32.58
N ASP A 143 -11.91 -16.85 -33.20
CA ASP A 143 -11.50 -18.08 -32.52
C ASP A 143 -10.26 -17.87 -31.63
N GLN A 144 -9.41 -16.89 -31.96
CA GLN A 144 -8.20 -16.57 -31.20
C GLN A 144 -8.50 -15.92 -29.84
N ILE A 145 -9.71 -15.39 -29.63
CA ILE A 145 -10.15 -14.74 -28.37
C ILE A 145 -10.87 -15.75 -27.45
N SER A 146 -11.15 -16.96 -27.93
CA SER A 146 -11.89 -17.98 -27.19
C SER A 146 -11.27 -18.38 -25.83
N GLU A 147 -9.98 -18.11 -25.62
CA GLU A 147 -9.26 -18.39 -24.37
C GLU A 147 -9.32 -17.26 -23.32
N TRP A 148 -10.08 -16.19 -23.55
CA TRP A 148 -10.20 -15.11 -22.57
C TRP A 148 -10.61 -15.62 -21.19
N PRO A 149 -9.76 -15.47 -20.15
CA PRO A 149 -9.91 -16.21 -18.91
C PRO A 149 -11.17 -15.76 -18.16
N ARG A 150 -12.26 -16.51 -18.27
CA ARG A 150 -13.59 -16.22 -17.68
C ARG A 150 -13.59 -16.00 -16.15
N SER A 151 -12.52 -16.35 -15.44
CA SER A 151 -12.49 -16.42 -13.98
C SER A 151 -11.72 -15.30 -13.25
N ARG A 152 -11.16 -14.31 -13.96
CA ARG A 152 -10.48 -13.17 -13.33
C ARG A 152 -11.34 -11.92 -13.42
N ARG A 153 -11.62 -11.32 -12.25
CA ARG A 153 -12.18 -9.97 -12.13
C ARG A 153 -11.37 -9.03 -13.03
N ALA A 154 -12.06 -8.20 -13.82
CA ALA A 154 -11.39 -7.32 -14.76
C ALA A 154 -10.34 -6.45 -14.06
N ALA A 155 -9.13 -6.43 -14.63
CA ALA A 155 -7.98 -5.81 -13.99
C ALA A 155 -8.17 -4.30 -13.83
N TRP A 156 -8.89 -3.70 -14.79
CA TRP A 156 -9.17 -2.27 -14.82
C TRP A 156 -10.01 -1.80 -13.62
N LYS A 157 -10.87 -2.63 -13.03
CA LYS A 157 -11.69 -2.25 -11.86
C LYS A 157 -10.82 -1.98 -10.63
N ASN A 158 -9.84 -2.84 -10.36
CA ASN A 158 -8.91 -2.65 -9.24
C ASN A 158 -8.06 -1.38 -9.44
N LEU A 159 -7.67 -1.09 -10.69
CA LEU A 159 -6.94 0.13 -11.04
C LEU A 159 -7.82 1.37 -10.86
N MET A 160 -9.08 1.33 -11.30
CA MET A 160 -10.04 2.41 -11.09
C MET A 160 -10.23 2.68 -9.59
N ASP A 161 -10.40 1.64 -8.77
CA ASP A 161 -10.51 1.79 -7.31
C ASP A 161 -9.24 2.41 -6.70
N SER A 162 -8.06 2.08 -7.24
CA SER A 162 -6.79 2.67 -6.82
C SER A 162 -6.73 4.16 -7.18
N VAL A 163 -7.12 4.53 -8.41
CA VAL A 163 -7.21 5.92 -8.86
C VAL A 163 -8.23 6.69 -8.02
N ALA A 164 -9.41 6.13 -7.73
CA ALA A 164 -10.45 6.74 -6.90
C ALA A 164 -9.97 7.11 -5.50
N ARG A 165 -9.00 6.36 -4.94
CA ARG A 165 -8.41 6.66 -3.64
C ARG A 165 -7.42 7.81 -3.68
N GLN A 166 -6.77 8.04 -4.82
CA GLN A 166 -5.74 9.05 -4.97
C GLN A 166 -6.27 10.36 -5.56
N SER A 167 -7.31 10.29 -6.41
CA SER A 167 -7.80 11.39 -7.24
C SER A 167 -9.33 11.48 -7.15
N LEU A 168 -9.84 12.68 -6.86
CA LEU A 168 -11.28 12.95 -6.79
C LEU A 168 -11.84 13.27 -8.18
N ILE A 169 -12.18 12.22 -8.94
CA ILE A 169 -12.78 12.36 -10.27
C ILE A 169 -14.30 12.27 -10.16
N GLU A 170 -15.01 13.26 -10.70
CA GLU A 170 -16.47 13.25 -10.76
C GLU A 170 -17.00 12.04 -11.54
N ASN A 171 -17.99 11.35 -10.96
CA ASN A 171 -18.62 10.15 -11.54
C ASN A 171 -17.61 9.10 -12.04
N ILE A 172 -16.51 8.90 -11.30
CA ILE A 172 -15.43 7.99 -11.70
C ILE A 172 -15.95 6.59 -12.08
N SER A 173 -16.96 6.09 -11.38
CA SER A 173 -17.56 4.78 -11.63
C SER A 173 -18.24 4.67 -12.99
N ASP A 174 -18.73 5.76 -13.57
CA ASP A 174 -19.48 5.76 -14.83
C ASP A 174 -18.66 6.23 -16.03
N VAL A 175 -17.61 7.01 -15.77
CA VAL A 175 -16.85 7.73 -16.81
C VAL A 175 -15.46 7.16 -17.00
N TYR A 176 -14.77 6.82 -15.91
CA TYR A 176 -13.34 6.55 -15.95
C TYR A 176 -13.04 5.10 -16.35
N LEU A 177 -12.09 4.95 -17.27
CA LEU A 177 -11.37 3.73 -17.55
C LEU A 177 -9.86 4.01 -17.48
N PRO A 178 -9.06 3.12 -16.87
CA PRO A 178 -7.62 3.32 -16.80
C PRO A 178 -7.02 3.29 -18.21
N PRO A 179 -6.00 4.12 -18.50
CA PRO A 179 -5.32 4.15 -19.81
C PRO A 179 -4.84 2.77 -20.30
N SER A 180 -4.49 1.87 -19.38
CA SER A 180 -4.09 0.49 -19.69
C SER A 180 -5.21 -0.35 -20.33
N PHE A 181 -6.48 0.02 -20.15
CA PHE A 181 -7.62 -0.63 -20.81
C PHE A 181 -7.56 -0.47 -22.34
N PHE A 182 -6.95 0.61 -22.82
CA PHE A 182 -6.80 0.93 -24.24
C PHE A 182 -5.42 0.57 -24.80
N LYS A 183 -4.62 -0.20 -24.05
CA LYS A 183 -3.30 -0.69 -24.49
C LYS A 183 -3.46 -2.13 -24.98
N PHE A 184 -3.14 -2.39 -26.24
CA PHE A 184 -3.21 -3.72 -26.83
C PHE A 184 -1.86 -4.44 -26.74
N ASP A 185 -1.89 -5.78 -26.73
CA ASP A 185 -0.68 -6.58 -26.65
C ASP A 185 0.15 -6.47 -27.93
N PRO A 186 1.49 -6.35 -27.85
CA PRO A 186 2.36 -6.09 -29.00
C PRO A 186 2.42 -7.22 -30.04
N GLN A 187 1.71 -8.33 -29.82
CA GLN A 187 1.57 -9.42 -30.79
C GLN A 187 0.60 -9.07 -31.93
N SER A 188 -0.25 -8.05 -31.78
CA SER A 188 -1.07 -7.51 -32.85
C SER A 188 -0.22 -6.68 -33.82
N THR A 189 0.48 -7.33 -34.75
CA THR A 189 1.33 -6.66 -35.74
C THR A 189 0.58 -6.42 -37.06
N GLY A 190 0.40 -5.17 -37.46
CA GLY A 190 -0.17 -4.78 -38.76
C GLY A 190 -0.55 -3.30 -38.84
N GLU A 191 -0.71 -2.75 -40.05
CA GLU A 191 -1.14 -1.36 -40.30
C GLU A 191 -2.52 -1.08 -39.65
N GLU A 192 -3.40 -2.08 -39.67
CA GLU A 192 -4.71 -2.07 -39.03
C GLU A 192 -4.66 -1.98 -37.49
N ALA A 193 -3.65 -2.60 -36.85
CA ALA A 193 -3.48 -2.50 -35.41
C ALA A 193 -3.01 -1.09 -34.99
N GLU A 194 -2.16 -0.45 -35.79
CA GLU A 194 -1.74 0.94 -35.58
C GLU A 194 -2.90 1.93 -35.76
N GLN A 195 -3.80 1.66 -36.72
CA GLN A 195 -5.03 2.43 -36.90
C GLN A 195 -5.95 2.32 -35.67
N ILE A 196 -6.15 1.10 -35.15
CA ILE A 196 -6.89 0.88 -33.91
C ILE A 196 -6.28 1.65 -32.74
N GLU A 197 -4.98 1.52 -32.51
CA GLU A 197 -4.32 2.25 -31.42
C GLU A 197 -4.53 3.77 -31.55
N THR A 198 -4.52 4.27 -32.79
CA THR A 198 -4.74 5.69 -33.08
C THR A 198 -6.12 6.18 -32.65
N LEU A 199 -7.16 5.36 -32.80
CA LEU A 199 -8.53 5.72 -32.38
C LEU A 199 -8.67 5.89 -30.87
N PHE A 200 -7.85 5.19 -30.08
CA PHE A 200 -7.92 5.24 -28.62
C PHE A 200 -6.93 6.21 -27.97
N LYS A 201 -6.08 6.90 -28.74
CA LYS A 201 -5.12 7.89 -28.22
C LYS A 201 -5.77 8.95 -27.34
N ARG A 202 -6.90 9.52 -27.79
CA ARG A 202 -7.63 10.53 -27.02
C ARG A 202 -8.13 10.02 -25.66
N HIS A 203 -8.54 8.76 -25.59
CA HIS A 203 -8.98 8.11 -24.36
C HIS A 203 -7.79 7.93 -23.41
N ALA A 204 -6.68 7.39 -23.93
CA ALA A 204 -5.46 7.19 -23.15
C ALA A 204 -4.93 8.50 -22.57
N VAL A 205 -4.91 9.60 -23.34
CA VAL A 205 -4.44 10.91 -22.87
C VAL A 205 -5.37 11.48 -21.80
N LEU A 206 -6.68 11.57 -22.08
CA LEU A 206 -7.64 12.13 -21.13
C LEU A 206 -7.57 11.39 -19.79
N PHE A 207 -7.69 10.06 -19.81
CA PHE A 207 -7.71 9.27 -18.58
C PHE A 207 -6.34 9.24 -17.87
N SER A 208 -5.23 9.40 -18.58
CA SER A 208 -3.91 9.57 -17.96
C SER A 208 -3.84 10.91 -17.22
N MET A 209 -4.28 12.00 -17.85
CA MET A 209 -4.32 13.32 -17.21
C MET A 209 -5.26 13.33 -15.98
N LEU A 210 -6.46 12.76 -16.10
CA LEU A 210 -7.38 12.60 -14.98
C LEU A 210 -6.79 11.77 -13.84
N SER A 211 -5.94 10.79 -14.15
CA SER A 211 -5.36 9.92 -13.12
C SER A 211 -4.36 10.62 -12.21
N ILE A 212 -3.68 11.68 -12.70
CA ILE A 212 -2.61 12.39 -11.96
C ILE A 212 -3.11 13.63 -11.21
N THR A 213 -4.34 14.06 -11.45
CA THR A 213 -4.94 15.24 -10.80
C THR A 213 -5.35 14.94 -9.37
N SER A 214 -5.38 15.94 -8.50
CA SER A 214 -5.98 15.83 -7.17
C SER A 214 -7.50 15.83 -7.23
N SER A 215 -8.09 16.64 -8.12
CA SER A 215 -9.51 16.62 -8.43
C SER A 215 -9.76 16.86 -9.92
N ALA A 216 -10.85 16.30 -10.42
CA ALA A 216 -11.33 16.53 -11.76
C ALA A 216 -12.86 16.59 -11.77
N GLN A 217 -13.41 17.66 -12.35
CA GLN A 217 -14.84 17.91 -12.44
C GLN A 217 -15.23 18.19 -13.89
N GLN A 218 -16.36 17.68 -14.33
CA GLN A 218 -16.83 17.89 -15.69
C GLN A 218 -17.73 19.12 -15.76
N ASP A 219 -17.40 20.09 -16.63
CA ASP A 219 -18.24 21.23 -16.96
C ASP A 219 -18.58 21.19 -18.47
N GLY A 220 -19.72 20.58 -18.79
CA GLY A 220 -20.12 20.32 -20.16
C GLY A 220 -19.15 19.35 -20.87
N THR A 221 -18.45 19.84 -21.89
CA THR A 221 -17.49 19.05 -22.68
C THR A 221 -16.04 19.23 -22.22
N MET A 222 -15.80 20.03 -21.18
CA MET A 222 -14.46 20.34 -20.67
C MET A 222 -14.31 19.80 -19.24
N TRP A 223 -13.14 19.23 -18.95
CA TRP A 223 -12.78 18.78 -17.62
C TRP A 223 -11.99 19.84 -16.88
N GLY A 224 -12.56 20.41 -15.83
CA GLY A 224 -11.83 21.21 -14.86
C GLY A 224 -10.90 20.33 -14.03
N LEU A 225 -9.60 20.55 -14.13
CA LEU A 225 -8.55 19.79 -13.47
C LEU A 225 -7.86 20.63 -12.40
N GLN A 226 -7.50 19.96 -11.31
CA GLN A 226 -6.68 20.51 -10.25
C GLN A 226 -5.52 19.56 -9.98
N ILE A 227 -4.29 20.07 -9.94
CA ILE A 227 -3.10 19.31 -9.52
C ILE A 227 -2.52 19.99 -8.28
N SER A 228 -2.67 19.32 -7.14
CA SER A 228 -2.17 19.79 -5.85
C SER A 228 -0.85 19.10 -5.50
N GLY A 229 0.26 19.78 -5.77
CA GLY A 229 1.62 19.38 -5.37
C GLY A 229 2.21 20.39 -4.38
N LYS A 230 3.42 20.89 -4.65
CA LYS A 230 4.01 22.01 -3.89
C LYS A 230 3.31 23.33 -4.20
N GLN A 231 2.76 23.44 -5.40
CA GLN A 231 1.92 24.53 -5.85
C GLN A 231 0.60 23.96 -6.36
N LEU A 232 -0.32 24.86 -6.65
CA LEU A 232 -1.63 24.52 -7.17
C LEU A 232 -1.70 24.89 -8.65
N ILE A 233 -1.94 23.91 -9.51
CA ILE A 233 -2.23 24.12 -10.93
C ILE A 233 -3.71 23.84 -11.15
N GLU A 234 -4.39 24.77 -11.82
CA GLU A 234 -5.80 24.67 -12.16
C GLU A 234 -6.03 25.06 -13.63
N GLY A 235 -6.98 24.39 -14.27
CA GLY A 235 -7.35 24.66 -15.66
C GLY A 235 -8.45 23.72 -16.14
N GLY A 236 -8.84 23.84 -17.41
CA GLY A 236 -9.76 22.96 -18.10
C GLY A 236 -9.05 22.24 -19.25
N ILE A 237 -9.39 20.98 -19.51
CA ILE A 237 -8.96 20.28 -20.72
C ILE A 237 -10.14 19.74 -21.52
N GLN A 238 -9.95 19.69 -22.83
CA GLN A 238 -10.81 18.97 -23.76
C GLN A 238 -9.91 18.26 -24.78
N VAL A 239 -10.12 16.96 -24.95
CA VAL A 239 -9.28 16.13 -25.83
C VAL A 239 -10.06 15.78 -27.10
N PHE A 240 -9.45 16.09 -28.24
CA PHE A 240 -9.91 15.73 -29.59
C PHE A 240 -9.00 14.63 -30.16
N SER A 241 -9.26 14.17 -31.38
CA SER A 241 -8.55 13.02 -31.97
C SER A 241 -7.02 13.20 -32.06
N GLU A 242 -6.53 14.40 -32.42
CA GLU A 242 -5.09 14.70 -32.51
C GLU A 242 -4.64 15.89 -31.64
N GLU A 243 -5.57 16.52 -30.92
CA GLU A 243 -5.33 17.79 -30.24
C GLU A 243 -5.88 17.80 -28.81
N VAL A 244 -5.17 18.44 -27.89
CA VAL A 244 -5.70 18.82 -26.57
C VAL A 244 -5.90 20.32 -26.56
N ALA A 245 -7.14 20.77 -26.34
CA ALA A 245 -7.41 22.14 -25.97
C ALA A 245 -7.33 22.29 -24.45
N VAL A 246 -6.53 23.26 -24.00
CA VAL A 246 -6.30 23.56 -22.59
C VAL A 246 -6.72 25.00 -22.31
N ARG A 247 -7.52 25.18 -21.26
CA ARG A 247 -7.89 26.48 -20.71
C ARG A 247 -7.19 26.67 -19.37
N ASN A 248 -6.29 27.64 -19.25
CA ASN A 248 -5.63 27.91 -17.99
C ASN A 248 -6.53 28.71 -17.03
N ALA A 249 -6.18 28.73 -15.74
CA ALA A 249 -6.89 29.49 -14.72
C ALA A 249 -6.91 31.01 -14.97
N ASP A 250 -5.97 31.56 -15.75
CA ASP A 250 -5.94 32.97 -16.15
C ASP A 250 -6.88 33.31 -17.33
N GLY A 251 -7.57 32.30 -17.88
CA GLY A 251 -8.47 32.42 -19.01
C GLY A 251 -7.79 32.36 -20.38
N SER A 252 -6.49 32.07 -20.44
CA SER A 252 -5.82 31.76 -21.71
C SER A 252 -6.22 30.37 -22.22
N ASP A 253 -6.46 30.27 -23.53
CA ASP A 253 -6.76 29.02 -24.21
C ASP A 253 -5.59 28.67 -25.15
N GLU A 254 -5.08 27.45 -25.05
CA GLU A 254 -4.00 26.91 -25.89
C GLU A 254 -4.40 25.55 -26.46
N THR A 255 -3.91 25.24 -27.67
CA THR A 255 -4.15 23.94 -28.30
C THR A 255 -2.82 23.27 -28.62
N PHE A 256 -2.67 22.04 -28.16
CA PHE A 256 -1.48 21.23 -28.36
C PHE A 256 -1.80 20.10 -29.33
N ARG A 257 -0.93 19.89 -30.32
CA ARG A 257 -0.96 18.66 -31.11
C ARG A 257 -0.28 17.56 -30.30
N ILE A 258 -0.95 16.43 -30.13
CA ILE A 258 -0.42 15.32 -29.34
C ILE A 258 0.44 14.43 -30.21
N GLU A 259 1.74 14.35 -29.92
CA GLU A 259 2.62 13.42 -30.60
C GLU A 259 2.57 12.03 -29.96
N GLN A 260 2.97 10.99 -30.70
CA GLN A 260 3.03 9.61 -30.18
C GLN A 260 3.87 9.51 -28.90
N LEU A 261 4.95 10.30 -28.82
CA LEU A 261 5.83 10.32 -27.66
C LEU A 261 5.15 10.88 -26.41
N ASP A 262 4.29 11.89 -26.57
CA ASP A 262 3.54 12.48 -25.46
C ASP A 262 2.55 11.49 -24.87
N ILE A 263 1.84 10.76 -25.75
CA ILE A 263 0.90 9.70 -25.37
C ILE A 263 1.63 8.62 -24.57
N GLU A 264 2.80 8.20 -25.05
CA GLU A 264 3.63 7.22 -24.34
C GLU A 264 4.08 7.73 -22.98
N ASN A 265 4.48 9.00 -22.87
CA ASN A 265 4.90 9.60 -21.60
C ASN A 265 3.74 9.66 -20.60
N PHE A 266 2.55 10.09 -21.03
CA PHE A 266 1.34 10.08 -20.19
C PHE A 266 0.99 8.68 -19.70
N ARG A 267 0.98 7.70 -20.62
CA ARG A 267 0.69 6.30 -20.30
C ARG A 267 1.74 5.69 -19.38
N SER A 268 3.02 5.88 -19.68
CA SER A 268 4.13 5.40 -18.87
C SER A 268 4.12 5.99 -17.46
N LEU A 269 3.72 7.26 -17.31
CA LEU A 269 3.56 7.89 -16.00
C LEU A 269 2.41 7.24 -15.21
N PHE A 270 1.27 6.95 -15.85
CA PHE A 270 0.17 6.19 -15.25
C PHE A 270 0.61 4.78 -14.83
N GLU A 271 1.25 4.02 -15.74
CA GLU A 271 1.72 2.66 -15.48
C GLU A 271 2.72 2.63 -14.32
N TRP A 272 3.68 3.57 -14.31
CA TRP A 272 4.62 3.68 -13.20
C TRP A 272 3.93 4.00 -11.88
N THR A 273 2.88 4.82 -11.89
CA THR A 273 2.21 5.24 -10.64
C THR A 273 1.32 4.14 -10.07
N TYR A 274 0.59 3.40 -10.92
CA TYR A 274 -0.49 2.51 -10.50
C TYR A 274 -0.26 1.02 -10.78
N ILE A 275 0.64 0.65 -11.68
CA ILE A 275 0.84 -0.74 -12.14
C ILE A 275 2.21 -1.29 -11.73
N GLU A 276 3.30 -0.59 -12.05
CA GLU A 276 4.67 -1.05 -11.78
C GLU A 276 5.05 -1.00 -10.29
N GLY A 277 4.20 -0.42 -9.44
CA GLY A 277 4.44 -0.20 -8.03
C GLY A 277 3.32 -0.69 -7.15
N SER A 278 3.66 -1.12 -5.93
CA SER A 278 2.70 -1.54 -4.92
C SER A 278 2.10 -0.37 -4.12
N GLU A 279 2.61 0.86 -4.28
CA GLU A 279 2.30 2.00 -3.40
C GLU A 279 1.94 3.29 -4.17
N PRO A 280 0.74 3.36 -4.77
CA PRO A 280 0.24 4.58 -5.41
C PRO A 280 0.18 5.78 -4.45
N GLU A 281 -0.08 5.55 -3.15
CA GLU A 281 -0.08 6.59 -2.12
C GLU A 281 1.26 7.32 -1.95
N THR A 282 2.38 6.65 -2.22
CA THR A 282 3.72 7.25 -2.16
C THR A 282 4.09 7.89 -3.50
N ARG A 283 3.76 7.23 -4.61
CA ARG A 283 4.15 7.66 -5.96
C ARG A 283 3.35 8.87 -6.45
N MET A 284 2.05 8.92 -6.19
CA MET A 284 1.19 9.99 -6.69
C MET A 284 1.59 11.39 -6.15
N PRO A 285 1.87 11.59 -4.85
CA PRO A 285 2.39 12.86 -4.37
C PRO A 285 3.68 13.30 -5.07
N ILE A 286 4.56 12.36 -5.42
CA ILE A 286 5.80 12.66 -6.15
C ILE A 286 5.49 13.12 -7.57
N VAL A 287 4.61 12.42 -8.29
CA VAL A 287 4.14 12.84 -9.63
C VAL A 287 3.61 14.26 -9.59
N ARG A 288 2.70 14.56 -8.65
CA ARG A 288 2.10 15.90 -8.50
C ARG A 288 3.13 16.95 -8.14
N ASN A 289 4.06 16.65 -7.24
CA ASN A 289 5.13 17.58 -6.88
C ASN A 289 6.04 17.89 -8.07
N VAL A 290 6.43 16.87 -8.84
CA VAL A 290 7.26 17.04 -10.04
C VAL A 290 6.48 17.80 -11.11
N ALA A 291 5.22 17.47 -11.37
CA ALA A 291 4.37 18.23 -12.29
C ALA A 291 4.34 19.72 -11.89
N THR A 292 4.12 20.04 -10.61
CA THR A 292 4.12 21.43 -10.12
C THR A 292 5.49 22.10 -10.04
N LEU A 293 6.58 21.36 -10.26
CA LEU A 293 7.92 21.91 -10.37
C LEU A 293 8.23 22.38 -11.80
N PHE A 294 7.75 21.61 -12.79
CA PHE A 294 8.00 21.86 -14.21
C PHE A 294 6.89 22.68 -14.90
N ALA A 295 5.73 22.84 -14.26
CA ALA A 295 4.59 23.55 -14.81
C ALA A 295 4.07 24.64 -13.87
N GLN A 296 3.70 25.80 -14.42
CA GLN A 296 3.00 26.87 -13.67
C GLN A 296 1.50 26.86 -13.93
N ASN A 297 1.09 26.32 -15.09
CA ASN A 297 -0.30 26.20 -15.52
C ASN A 297 -0.53 24.82 -16.18
N LEU A 298 -1.75 24.55 -16.63
CA LEU A 298 -2.10 23.25 -17.19
C LEU A 298 -1.51 23.05 -18.60
N SER A 299 -1.38 24.12 -19.39
CA SER A 299 -0.67 24.13 -20.66
C SER A 299 0.76 23.61 -20.51
N ASP A 300 1.48 24.09 -19.50
CA ASP A 300 2.86 23.67 -19.22
C ASP A 300 2.95 22.18 -18.85
N VAL A 301 1.91 21.61 -18.22
CA VAL A 301 1.88 20.17 -17.90
C VAL A 301 1.84 19.34 -19.18
N VAL A 302 1.04 19.76 -20.17
CA VAL A 302 0.97 19.08 -21.47
C VAL A 302 2.27 19.29 -22.24
N ALA A 303 2.78 20.52 -22.28
CA ALA A 303 3.99 20.86 -23.02
C ALA A 303 5.27 20.19 -22.49
N ASN A 304 5.36 19.95 -21.17
CA ASN A 304 6.56 19.41 -20.52
C ASN A 304 6.37 17.98 -19.99
N ILE A 305 5.44 17.21 -20.58
CA ILE A 305 5.13 15.85 -20.08
C ILE A 305 6.33 14.91 -20.12
N SER A 306 7.22 15.08 -21.10
CA SER A 306 8.45 14.30 -21.24
C SER A 306 9.41 14.53 -20.05
N GLU A 307 9.64 15.79 -19.70
CA GLU A 307 10.47 16.20 -18.57
C GLU A 307 9.85 15.76 -17.24
N ILE A 308 8.53 15.88 -17.10
CA ILE A 308 7.79 15.42 -15.91
C ILE A 308 7.94 13.91 -15.75
N HIS A 309 7.73 13.13 -16.81
CA HIS A 309 7.87 11.67 -16.79
C HIS A 309 9.30 11.26 -16.41
N GLY A 310 10.32 11.82 -17.06
CA GLY A 310 11.72 11.52 -16.76
C GLY A 310 12.12 11.89 -15.33
N SER A 311 11.70 13.07 -14.86
CA SER A 311 12.08 13.59 -13.54
C SER A 311 11.35 12.91 -12.38
N THR A 312 10.13 12.39 -12.61
CA THR A 312 9.36 11.66 -11.58
C THR A 312 10.12 10.44 -11.09
N LYS A 313 10.68 9.65 -12.00
CA LYS A 313 11.45 8.45 -11.64
C LYS A 313 12.71 8.79 -10.84
N SER A 314 13.43 9.84 -11.23
CA SER A 314 14.61 10.33 -10.48
C SER A 314 14.26 10.92 -9.12
N ASN A 315 13.15 11.66 -9.01
CA ASN A 315 12.70 12.21 -7.73
C ASN A 315 12.30 11.10 -6.76
N TYR A 316 11.66 10.04 -7.25
CA TYR A 316 11.37 8.86 -6.44
C TYR A 316 12.63 8.18 -5.92
N GLN A 317 13.67 8.02 -6.75
CA GLN A 317 14.96 7.48 -6.29
C GLN A 317 15.55 8.34 -5.17
N TYR A 318 15.55 9.66 -5.32
CA TYR A 318 16.01 10.57 -4.27
C TYR A 318 15.16 10.47 -3.00
N TYR A 319 13.83 10.40 -3.13
CA TYR A 319 12.94 10.22 -1.99
C TYR A 319 13.22 8.92 -1.23
N VAL A 320 13.43 7.81 -1.95
CA VAL A 320 13.78 6.51 -1.35
C VAL A 320 15.16 6.58 -0.66
N GLU A 321 16.16 7.18 -1.30
CA GLU A 321 17.49 7.39 -0.71
C GLU A 321 17.41 8.25 0.57
N GLN A 322 16.74 9.39 0.52
CA GLN A 322 16.58 10.28 1.68
C GLN A 322 15.83 9.59 2.82
N THR A 323 14.74 8.86 2.52
CA THR A 323 14.00 8.10 3.54
C THR A 323 14.87 7.01 4.18
N THR A 324 15.78 6.43 3.41
CA THR A 324 16.74 5.42 3.89
C THR A 324 17.81 6.06 4.76
N ASP A 325 18.34 7.22 4.37
CA ASP A 325 19.31 7.99 5.16
C ASP A 325 18.69 8.46 6.49
N ASP A 326 17.46 8.98 6.46
CA ASP A 326 16.70 9.36 7.66
C ASP A 326 16.50 8.15 8.59
N PHE A 327 16.23 6.96 8.04
CA PHE A 327 16.17 5.72 8.81
C PHE A 327 17.52 5.33 9.43
N PHE A 328 18.63 5.49 8.69
CA PHE A 328 19.97 5.25 9.22
C PHE A 328 20.36 6.26 10.31
N GLU A 329 20.06 7.55 10.15
CA GLU A 329 20.29 8.58 11.16
C GLU A 329 19.51 8.25 12.44
N PHE A 330 18.22 7.93 12.31
CA PHE A 330 17.40 7.47 13.43
C PHE A 330 18.00 6.24 14.13
N ARG A 331 18.48 5.25 13.37
CA ARG A 331 19.14 4.04 13.93
C ARG A 331 20.46 4.37 14.61
N GLN A 332 21.22 5.34 14.10
CA GLN A 332 22.51 5.73 14.68
C GLN A 332 22.33 6.54 15.98
N GLU A 333 21.42 7.52 16.02
CA GLU A 333 21.07 8.24 17.24
C GLU A 333 20.65 7.27 18.36
N LEU A 334 19.93 6.22 17.98
CA LEU A 334 19.50 5.16 18.88
C LEU A 334 20.66 4.34 19.45
N ILE A 335 21.55 3.88 18.57
CA ILE A 335 22.73 3.11 18.96
C ILE A 335 23.60 3.96 19.90
N ASP A 336 23.83 5.22 19.57
CA ASP A 336 24.62 6.16 20.38
C ASP A 336 23.97 6.40 21.75
N SER A 337 22.65 6.56 21.81
CA SER A 337 21.89 6.70 23.07
C SER A 337 22.01 5.46 23.97
N VAL A 338 21.95 4.25 23.39
CA VAL A 338 22.13 2.99 24.14
C VAL A 338 23.58 2.85 24.64
N PHE A 339 24.57 3.14 23.79
CA PHE A 339 25.99 3.10 24.18
C PHE A 339 26.33 4.11 25.27
N GLU A 340 25.87 5.36 25.15
CA GLU A 340 26.10 6.39 26.16
C GLU A 340 25.47 5.99 27.50
N THR A 341 24.26 5.43 27.48
CA THR A 341 23.58 4.94 28.68
C THR A 341 24.36 3.79 29.33
N ASN A 342 24.86 2.84 28.54
CA ASN A 342 25.68 1.73 29.06
C ASN A 342 27.04 2.20 29.60
N SER A 343 27.66 3.21 28.97
CA SER A 343 28.90 3.82 29.47
C SER A 343 28.66 4.54 30.80
N ARG A 344 27.61 5.36 30.91
CA ARG A 344 27.22 6.02 32.17
C ARG A 344 26.92 5.00 33.28
N PHE A 345 26.31 3.87 32.92
CA PHE A 345 26.07 2.77 33.86
C PHE A 345 27.36 2.10 34.34
N SER A 346 28.29 1.81 33.41
CA SER A 346 29.62 1.28 33.75
C SER A 346 30.39 2.23 34.67
N ASP A 347 30.33 3.53 34.40
CA ASP A 347 30.97 4.56 35.23
C ASP A 347 30.36 4.63 36.63
N LEU A 348 29.04 4.58 36.76
CA LEU A 348 28.38 4.53 38.07
C LEU A 348 28.76 3.27 38.84
N ARG A 349 28.81 2.11 38.19
CA ARG A 349 29.24 0.85 38.82
C ARG A 349 30.69 0.95 39.28
N SER A 350 31.57 1.49 38.45
CA SER A 350 32.98 1.73 38.78
C SER A 350 33.13 2.67 39.98
N GLN A 351 32.42 3.82 39.97
CA GLN A 351 32.39 4.76 41.10
C GLN A 351 31.87 4.14 42.39
N LEU A 352 30.89 3.24 42.28
CA LEU A 352 30.33 2.50 43.41
C LEU A 352 31.36 1.53 43.98
N ILE A 353 32.02 0.73 43.14
CA ILE A 353 33.08 -0.21 43.55
C ILE A 353 34.29 0.53 44.16
N ASP A 354 34.78 1.58 43.49
CA ASP A 354 35.96 2.34 43.93
C ASP A 354 35.69 3.15 45.20
N GLY A 355 34.53 3.81 45.25
CA GLY A 355 34.08 4.56 46.41
C GLY A 355 33.93 3.65 47.63
N LEU A 356 33.42 2.44 47.41
CA LEU A 356 33.19 1.48 48.46
C LEU A 356 34.46 0.79 48.96
N SER A 357 35.35 0.37 48.07
CA SER A 357 36.66 -0.19 48.44
C SER A 357 37.38 0.80 49.36
N ARG A 358 37.42 2.07 48.95
CA ARG A 358 38.07 3.13 49.73
C ARG A 358 37.41 3.38 51.08
N ASP A 359 36.08 3.42 51.15
CA ASP A 359 35.36 3.66 52.39
C ASP A 359 35.46 2.46 53.34
N MET A 360 35.45 1.23 52.83
CA MET A 360 35.60 0.03 53.65
C MET A 360 37.00 -0.11 54.23
N PHE A 361 38.03 0.13 53.42
CA PHE A 361 39.41 0.17 53.94
C PHE A 361 39.58 1.24 55.02
N ARG A 362 38.99 2.43 54.84
CA ARG A 362 39.02 3.49 55.85
C ARG A 362 38.29 3.09 57.13
N THR A 363 37.12 2.46 57.01
CA THR A 363 36.32 2.01 58.15
C THR A 363 37.09 0.98 58.96
N ILE A 364 37.61 -0.06 58.31
CA ILE A 364 38.36 -1.14 58.95
C ILE A 364 39.65 -0.59 59.57
N ALA A 365 40.41 0.22 58.83
CA ALA A 365 41.64 0.83 59.35
C ALA A 365 41.36 1.74 60.56
N PHE A 366 40.25 2.48 60.54
CA PHE A 366 39.84 3.35 61.62
C PHE A 366 39.42 2.57 62.87
N VAL A 367 38.64 1.49 62.70
CA VAL A 367 38.26 0.57 63.79
C VAL A 367 39.49 -0.10 64.39
N ILE A 368 40.42 -0.61 63.57
CA ILE A 368 41.66 -1.24 64.04
C ILE A 368 42.56 -0.22 64.76
N ALA A 369 42.76 0.97 64.20
CA ALA A 369 43.61 2.00 64.79
C ALA A 369 43.07 2.51 66.13
N LEU A 370 41.75 2.73 66.23
CA LEU A 370 41.10 3.10 67.49
C LEU A 370 41.14 1.97 68.50
N GLY A 371 40.81 0.74 68.09
CA GLY A 371 40.86 -0.44 68.96
C GLY A 371 42.26 -0.65 69.56
N ALA A 372 43.29 -0.55 68.73
CA ALA A 372 44.69 -0.63 69.17
C ALA A 372 45.06 0.54 70.10
N THR A 373 44.63 1.76 69.81
CA THR A 373 44.94 2.93 70.65
C THR A 373 44.33 2.78 72.04
N ILE A 374 43.13 2.26 72.14
CA ILE A 374 42.43 2.07 73.42
C ILE A 374 43.05 0.90 74.20
N TYR A 375 43.33 -0.23 73.54
CA TYR A 375 43.96 -1.39 74.18
C TYR A 375 45.36 -1.07 74.73
N TYR A 376 46.14 -0.25 74.03
CA TYR A 376 47.53 0.03 74.42
C TYR A 376 47.74 1.31 75.26
N ARG A 377 46.79 2.25 75.33
CA ARG A 377 47.02 3.58 75.94
C ARG A 377 45.96 4.09 76.90
N LEU A 378 45.01 3.29 77.37
CA LEU A 378 44.08 3.74 78.41
C LEU A 378 44.84 4.05 79.73
N PRO A 379 44.84 5.31 80.21
CA PRO A 379 45.28 5.60 81.57
C PRO A 379 44.25 5.03 82.56
N ALA A 380 44.72 4.53 83.71
CA ALA A 380 43.88 3.91 84.76
C ALA A 380 42.80 4.84 85.37
N SER A 381 42.68 6.09 84.92
CA SER A 381 41.74 7.10 85.40
C SER A 381 40.52 7.32 84.51
N VAL A 382 40.39 6.62 83.37
CA VAL A 382 39.23 6.73 82.46
C VAL A 382 38.35 5.49 82.61
N ASP A 383 37.10 5.70 82.99
CA ASP A 383 36.10 4.64 83.08
C ASP A 383 35.85 4.00 81.70
N SER A 384 36.02 2.68 81.62
CA SER A 384 35.93 1.88 80.40
C SER A 384 34.59 2.10 79.68
N THR A 385 33.51 2.27 80.45
CA THR A 385 32.15 2.53 79.97
C THR A 385 32.04 3.82 79.16
N THR A 386 32.76 4.87 79.57
CA THR A 386 32.71 6.18 78.90
C THR A 386 33.48 6.15 77.58
N ALA A 387 34.66 5.53 77.56
CA ALA A 387 35.44 5.34 76.34
C ALA A 387 34.71 4.47 75.31
N PHE A 388 34.02 3.44 75.79
CA PHE A 388 33.20 2.55 74.99
C PHE A 388 32.02 3.26 74.32
N THR A 389 31.27 4.04 75.11
CA THR A 389 30.10 4.77 74.62
C THR A 389 30.48 5.78 73.55
N PHE A 390 31.61 6.46 73.73
CA PHE A 390 32.13 7.41 72.74
C PHE A 390 32.52 6.71 71.43
N LEU A 391 33.14 5.52 71.51
CA LEU A 391 33.53 4.76 70.33
C LEU A 391 32.32 4.20 69.59
N LEU A 392 31.36 3.63 70.31
CA LEU A 392 30.10 3.15 69.72
C LEU A 392 29.35 4.30 69.02
N SER A 393 29.31 5.48 69.64
CA SER A 393 28.73 6.68 69.04
C SER A 393 29.43 7.09 67.75
N LEU A 394 30.77 7.04 67.72
CA LEU A 394 31.55 7.50 66.58
C LEU A 394 31.46 6.50 65.41
N VAL A 395 31.49 5.19 65.69
CA VAL A 395 31.21 4.12 64.72
C VAL A 395 29.78 4.25 64.17
N SER A 396 28.80 4.57 65.03
CA SER A 396 27.40 4.77 64.61
C SER A 396 27.23 5.99 63.69
N VAL A 397 27.88 7.12 64.02
CA VAL A 397 27.86 8.33 63.18
C VAL A 397 28.50 8.05 61.83
N TYR A 398 29.63 7.33 61.81
CA TYR A 398 30.28 6.96 60.55
C TYR A 398 29.42 5.99 59.73
N GLY A 399 28.79 5.00 60.37
CA GLY A 399 27.82 4.11 59.73
C GLY A 399 26.66 4.86 59.08
N LEU A 400 26.14 5.90 59.73
CA LEU A 400 25.10 6.78 59.16
C LEU A 400 25.57 7.54 57.92
N VAL A 401 26.83 8.01 57.89
CA VAL A 401 27.40 8.70 56.72
C VAL A 401 27.51 7.73 55.53
N VAL A 402 27.98 6.50 55.76
CA VAL A 402 28.06 5.46 54.74
C VAL A 402 26.66 5.10 54.22
N LEU A 403 25.69 4.89 55.11
CA LEU A 403 24.30 4.61 54.74
C LEU A 403 23.67 5.74 53.90
N ARG A 404 23.94 7.01 54.26
CA ARG A 404 23.47 8.17 53.48
C ARG A 404 24.08 8.20 52.08
N ARG A 405 25.37 7.84 51.94
CA ARG A 405 26.06 7.79 50.65
C ARG A 405 25.49 6.69 49.75
N VAL A 406 25.25 5.50 50.30
CA VAL A 406 24.64 4.37 49.57
C VAL A 406 23.22 4.72 49.11
N ARG A 407 22.42 5.39 49.96
CA ARG A 407 21.09 5.89 49.57
C ARG A 407 21.16 6.90 48.43
N GLY A 408 22.13 7.80 48.43
CA GLY A 408 22.31 8.77 47.34
C GLY A 408 22.65 8.12 45.99
N ILE A 409 23.37 7.00 45.99
CA ILE A 409 23.67 6.21 44.79
C ILE A 409 22.40 5.49 44.30
N HIS A 410 21.59 4.95 45.22
CA HIS A 410 20.29 4.35 44.86
C HIS A 410 19.36 5.38 44.18
N GLU A 411 19.31 6.62 44.68
CA GLU A 411 18.54 7.70 44.04
C GLU A 411 19.10 8.11 42.66
N GLN A 412 20.42 8.01 42.44
CA GLN A 412 21.03 8.25 41.12
C GLN A 412 20.70 7.12 40.13
N LEU A 413 20.67 5.88 40.61
CA LEU A 413 20.24 4.72 39.85
C LEU A 413 18.78 4.86 39.41
N ASP A 414 17.88 5.22 40.33
CA ASP A 414 16.46 5.41 40.03
C ASP A 414 16.25 6.43 38.91
N ARG A 415 17.00 7.54 38.93
CA ARG A 415 16.90 8.55 37.86
C ARG A 415 17.36 8.01 36.52
N LEU A 416 18.44 7.23 36.50
CA LEU A 416 19.00 6.69 35.26
C LEU A 416 18.13 5.57 34.68
N VAL A 417 17.50 4.76 35.54
CA VAL A 417 16.50 3.77 35.14
C VAL A 417 15.26 4.45 34.55
N ASN A 418 14.75 5.51 35.18
CA ASN A 418 13.60 6.26 34.64
C ASN A 418 13.91 6.92 33.29
N ASP A 419 15.11 7.50 33.13
CA ASP A 419 15.55 8.15 31.89
C ASP A 419 15.67 7.11 30.75
N ARG A 420 16.24 5.94 31.05
CA ARG A 420 16.31 4.81 30.12
C ARG A 420 14.93 4.26 29.78
N MET A 421 14.04 4.12 30.75
CA MET A 421 12.68 3.61 30.56
C MET A 421 11.87 4.48 29.59
N SER A 422 11.98 5.81 29.68
CA SER A 422 11.31 6.73 28.75
C SER A 422 11.81 6.54 27.32
N SER A 423 13.12 6.41 27.14
CA SER A 423 13.71 6.17 25.83
C SER A 423 13.32 4.79 25.29
N VAL A 424 13.49 3.73 26.07
CA VAL A 424 13.17 2.36 25.66
C VAL A 424 11.67 2.19 25.32
N ASP A 425 10.77 2.81 26.07
CA ASP A 425 9.32 2.73 25.78
C ASP A 425 8.95 3.45 24.47
N PHE A 426 9.60 4.57 24.17
CA PHE A 426 9.43 5.28 22.90
C PHE A 426 9.96 4.43 21.72
N TYR A 427 11.15 3.84 21.87
CA TYR A 427 11.83 3.15 20.78
C TYR A 427 11.40 1.69 20.58
N SER A 428 10.91 1.00 21.62
CA SER A 428 10.46 -0.40 21.53
C SER A 428 9.31 -0.62 20.54
N LYS A 429 8.55 0.45 20.21
CA LYS A 429 7.45 0.41 19.23
C LYS A 429 7.91 0.16 17.79
N PHE A 430 9.21 0.32 17.51
CA PHE A 430 9.77 0.26 16.16
C PHE A 430 10.61 -1.00 15.90
N PHE A 431 10.70 -1.95 16.85
CA PHE A 431 11.56 -3.13 16.76
C PHE A 431 10.85 -4.43 17.08
N ASP A 432 11.19 -5.47 16.30
CA ASP A 432 10.86 -6.87 16.54
C ASP A 432 11.68 -7.46 17.69
N GLU A 433 11.18 -8.55 18.27
CA GLU A 433 11.72 -9.18 19.49
C GLU A 433 13.23 -9.51 19.41
N SER A 434 13.70 -10.03 18.27
CA SER A 434 15.10 -10.42 18.07
C SER A 434 16.07 -9.23 18.03
N GLU A 435 15.64 -8.08 17.51
CA GLU A 435 16.48 -6.88 17.50
C GLU A 435 16.57 -6.23 18.89
N ARG A 436 15.56 -6.44 19.74
CA ARG A 436 15.60 -5.98 21.14
C ARG A 436 16.61 -6.76 21.96
N GLU A 437 16.77 -8.05 21.70
CA GLU A 437 17.77 -8.90 22.35
C GLU A 437 19.20 -8.44 22.02
N ASP A 438 19.51 -8.20 20.74
CA ASP A 438 20.85 -7.79 20.28
C ASP A 438 21.28 -6.42 20.83
N LEU A 439 20.32 -5.52 21.07
CA LEU A 439 20.56 -4.19 21.64
C LEU A 439 20.53 -4.16 23.18
N GLN A 440 20.42 -5.32 23.85
CA GLN A 440 20.29 -5.43 25.31
C GLN A 440 19.11 -4.61 25.87
N LEU A 441 18.02 -4.54 25.11
CA LEU A 441 16.77 -3.85 25.48
C LEU A 441 15.75 -4.79 26.12
N GLU A 442 16.16 -6.02 26.46
CA GLU A 442 15.30 -7.07 26.98
C GLU A 442 14.60 -6.63 28.28
N ARG A 443 13.26 -6.56 28.22
CA ARG A 443 12.42 -6.35 29.40
C ARG A 443 12.26 -7.67 30.13
N GLY A 444 12.78 -7.74 31.35
CA GLY A 444 12.63 -8.90 32.23
C GLY A 444 13.57 -10.06 31.92
N VAL A 445 14.37 -10.46 32.90
CA VAL A 445 15.02 -11.77 32.92
C VAL A 445 14.01 -12.74 33.51
N GLU A 446 13.74 -13.87 32.87
CA GLU A 446 12.87 -14.87 33.49
C GLU A 446 13.62 -15.72 34.54
N GLY A 447 13.19 -15.62 35.80
CA GLY A 447 13.05 -16.80 36.65
C GLY A 447 14.13 -17.10 37.69
N SER A 448 15.04 -16.17 38.03
CA SER A 448 16.04 -16.45 39.07
C SER A 448 15.48 -16.27 40.51
N PRO A 449 15.90 -17.07 41.50
CA PRO A 449 15.46 -16.92 42.89
C PRO A 449 15.86 -15.56 43.51
N LEU A 450 16.99 -15.00 43.05
CA LEU A 450 17.49 -13.69 43.47
C LEU A 450 16.58 -12.55 43.00
N GLN A 451 15.98 -12.72 41.82
CA GLN A 451 15.05 -11.75 41.22
C GLN A 451 13.83 -11.53 42.12
N ARG A 452 13.13 -12.62 42.47
CA ARG A 452 11.97 -12.59 43.36
C ARG A 452 12.29 -12.00 44.74
N PHE A 453 13.52 -12.20 45.20
CA PHE A 453 13.99 -11.63 46.47
C PHE A 453 14.11 -10.11 46.41
N PHE A 454 14.70 -9.56 45.34
CA PHE A 454 14.85 -8.11 45.17
C PHE A 454 13.53 -7.41 44.83
N ASP A 455 12.65 -8.05 44.07
CA ASP A 455 11.31 -7.55 43.79
C ASP A 455 10.46 -7.50 45.07
N PHE A 456 10.56 -8.51 45.93
CA PHE A 456 9.89 -8.51 47.23
C PHE A 456 10.38 -7.40 48.16
N LEU A 457 11.67 -7.09 48.11
CA LEU A 457 12.27 -5.98 48.88
C LEU A 457 11.93 -4.60 48.30
N GLY A 458 11.37 -4.53 47.09
CA GLY A 458 11.11 -3.28 46.37
C GLY A 458 12.38 -2.53 45.97
N TRP A 459 13.49 -3.26 45.81
CA TRP A 459 14.80 -2.69 45.47
C TRP A 459 15.06 -2.60 43.97
N THR A 460 14.26 -3.32 43.19
CA THR A 460 14.25 -3.33 41.73
C THR A 460 12.84 -3.07 41.25
N ARG A 461 12.68 -2.45 40.08
CA ARG A 461 11.38 -2.38 39.39
C ARG A 461 11.17 -3.60 38.50
N GLY A 462 12.26 -4.31 38.24
CA GLY A 462 12.28 -5.59 37.57
C GLY A 462 12.15 -5.49 36.07
N GLU A 463 12.34 -4.29 35.53
CA GLU A 463 12.16 -3.98 34.12
C GLU A 463 13.38 -4.43 33.30
N PHE A 464 14.59 -4.43 33.88
CA PHE A 464 15.80 -4.80 33.13
C PHE A 464 16.75 -5.73 33.92
N ALA A 465 17.47 -6.59 33.19
CA ALA A 465 18.44 -7.56 33.73
C ALA A 465 19.52 -6.93 34.63
N PHE A 466 19.99 -5.73 34.24
CA PHE A 466 21.07 -5.05 34.92
C PHE A 466 20.66 -4.51 36.30
N GLU A 467 19.36 -4.24 36.53
CA GLU A 467 18.85 -3.78 37.83
C GLU A 467 19.15 -4.80 38.93
N TYR A 468 18.98 -6.08 38.62
CA TYR A 468 19.22 -7.17 39.56
C TYR A 468 20.70 -7.36 39.87
N THR A 469 21.58 -7.14 38.89
CA THR A 469 23.04 -7.20 39.12
C THR A 469 23.47 -6.10 40.09
N LEU A 470 22.92 -4.89 39.93
CA LEU A 470 23.28 -3.77 40.78
C LEU A 470 22.60 -3.81 42.15
N ALA A 471 21.35 -4.28 42.23
CA ALA A 471 20.67 -4.55 43.50
C ALA A 471 21.40 -5.63 44.31
N TYR A 472 21.94 -6.64 43.64
CA TYR A 472 22.80 -7.65 44.27
C TYR A 472 24.11 -7.07 44.80
N ASP A 473 24.80 -6.26 43.99
CA ASP A 473 25.99 -5.53 44.43
C ASP A 473 25.64 -4.66 45.67
N LEU A 474 24.57 -3.86 45.60
CA LEU A 474 24.03 -3.05 46.71
C LEU A 474 23.75 -3.88 47.97
N PHE A 475 23.13 -5.05 47.82
CA PHE A 475 22.76 -5.94 48.91
C PHE A 475 23.98 -6.54 49.60
N ILE A 476 24.97 -7.01 48.84
CA ILE A 476 26.25 -7.43 49.40
C ILE A 476 26.86 -6.30 50.22
N TYR A 477 26.77 -5.05 49.74
CA TYR A 477 27.31 -3.91 50.46
C TYR A 477 26.61 -3.62 51.77
N TYR A 478 25.27 -3.65 51.81
CA TYR A 478 24.53 -3.52 53.07
C TYR A 478 24.88 -4.63 54.05
N LEU A 479 25.04 -5.87 53.56
CA LEU A 479 25.42 -7.02 54.36
C LEU A 479 26.84 -6.87 54.94
N LEU A 480 27.79 -6.37 54.14
CA LEU A 480 29.19 -6.19 54.57
C LEU A 480 29.32 -5.06 55.61
N VAL A 481 28.63 -3.93 55.40
CA VAL A 481 28.57 -2.84 56.39
C VAL A 481 27.90 -3.31 57.68
N ALA A 482 26.79 -4.05 57.59
CA ALA A 482 26.13 -4.62 58.75
C ALA A 482 27.03 -5.61 59.49
N ALA A 483 27.75 -6.49 58.78
CA ALA A 483 28.69 -7.43 59.37
C ALA A 483 29.84 -6.73 60.10
N ILE A 484 30.38 -5.64 59.54
CA ILE A 484 31.42 -4.84 60.20
C ILE A 484 30.84 -4.13 61.43
N LEU A 485 29.68 -3.49 61.34
CA LEU A 485 29.06 -2.80 62.48
C LEU A 485 28.71 -3.77 63.62
N VAL A 486 28.09 -4.91 63.29
CA VAL A 486 27.72 -5.96 64.25
C VAL A 486 28.96 -6.63 64.82
N GLY A 487 29.94 -6.99 63.99
CA GLY A 487 31.19 -7.58 64.45
C GLY A 487 31.99 -6.62 65.36
N THR A 488 32.01 -5.33 65.02
CA THR A 488 32.62 -4.30 65.86
C THR A 488 31.86 -4.17 67.17
N ALA A 489 30.52 -4.13 67.16
CA ALA A 489 29.70 -4.06 68.35
C ALA A 489 29.85 -5.29 69.25
N LEU A 490 29.88 -6.50 68.67
CA LEU A 490 30.06 -7.76 69.41
C LEU A 490 31.47 -7.89 70.00
N GLY A 491 32.51 -7.59 69.23
CA GLY A 491 33.89 -7.62 69.74
C GLY A 491 34.13 -6.57 70.83
N LEU A 492 33.45 -5.43 70.72
CA LEU A 492 33.39 -4.41 71.74
C LEU A 492 32.65 -4.92 73.00
N ILE A 493 31.48 -5.54 72.86
CA ILE A 493 30.74 -6.14 73.99
C ILE A 493 31.56 -7.23 74.69
N ASP A 494 32.26 -8.08 73.94
CA ASP A 494 33.10 -9.16 74.49
C ASP A 494 34.31 -8.60 75.27
N LEU A 495 34.94 -7.53 74.75
CA LEU A 495 35.96 -6.74 75.48
C LEU A 495 35.40 -6.12 76.78
N HIS A 496 34.13 -5.72 76.80
CA HIS A 496 33.49 -5.15 77.97
C HIS A 496 33.18 -6.22 79.03
N ILE A 497 32.79 -7.43 78.61
CA ILE A 497 32.54 -8.59 79.48
C ILE A 497 33.86 -9.13 80.07
N CYS A 498 34.92 -9.26 79.27
CA CYS A 498 36.23 -9.70 79.74
C CYS A 498 36.86 -8.75 80.78
N ASN A 499 36.71 -7.43 80.61
CA ASN A 499 37.14 -6.44 81.62
C ASN A 499 36.33 -6.53 82.94
N LEU A 500 35.09 -7.00 82.89
CA LEU A 500 34.23 -7.21 84.06
C LEU A 500 34.62 -8.47 84.86
N VAL A 501 35.11 -9.50 84.17
CA VAL A 501 35.58 -10.74 84.78
C VAL A 501 36.91 -10.55 85.53
N ASP A 502 37.82 -9.70 85.02
CA ASP A 502 39.06 -9.32 85.72
C ASP A 502 38.83 -8.48 87.00
N TRP A 503 37.60 -8.02 87.24
CA TRP A 503 37.23 -7.22 88.41
C TRP A 503 36.66 -8.05 89.58
N PHE A 504 36.44 -9.36 89.39
CA PHE A 504 36.09 -10.28 90.48
C PHE A 504 37.34 -11.00 90.99
N PRO A 505 37.74 -10.83 92.26
CA PRO A 505 38.87 -11.56 92.82
C PRO A 505 38.52 -13.04 93.01
N THR A 506 39.43 -13.94 92.65
CA THR A 506 39.47 -15.31 93.20
C THR A 506 40.00 -15.33 94.61
#